data_AF-A0A8S1HPT1-F1
#
_entry.id   AF-A0A8S1HPT1-F1
#
_cell.length_a   1.000
_cell.length_b   1.000
_cell.length_c   1.000
_cell.angle_alpha   90.00
_cell.angle_beta   90.00
_cell.angle_gamma   90.00
#
_symmetry.space_group_name_H-M   'P 1'
#
loop_
_entity.id
_entity.type
_entity.pdbx_description
1 polymer ?
#
loop_
_entity_poly.entity_id
_entity_poly.type
_entity_poly.pdbx_seq_one_letter_code
_entity_poly.pdbx_strand_id
1 'polypeptide(L)'
;MAASTSHVMYLILRRDLTTALQWPLGAVCTQAAHAASASIWLFRDDPNTIAYTADLDHMHKVTLGVDSEEEIRKVESKLVERKIDHKVWIEDGFPVCIALKPYPKDEVKNALLSGNATLTQPHVPGFSPSEVGSEERRSDYCPSGFLGRQIRRR
;
A
#
# COMPACT_ATOMS: atom_id res chain seq x y z
N MET A 1 -10.23 28.16 10.69
CA MET A 1 -9.64 27.50 9.51
C MET A 1 -9.09 26.16 9.99
N ALA A 2 -9.80 25.05 9.74
CA ALA A 2 -9.22 23.73 9.99
C ALA A 2 -8.08 23.54 8.99
N ALA A 3 -6.90 23.11 9.44
CA ALA A 3 -5.82 22.76 8.54
C ALA A 3 -6.33 21.70 7.55
N SER A 4 -6.12 21.90 6.24
CA SER A 4 -6.42 20.91 5.22
C SER A 4 -5.43 19.75 5.38
N THR A 5 -5.66 18.87 6.34
CA THR A 5 -4.82 17.70 6.55
C THR A 5 -5.03 16.76 5.38
N SER A 6 -3.99 16.53 4.58
CA SER A 6 -4.03 15.53 3.52
C SER A 6 -4.13 14.14 4.15
N HIS A 7 -5.19 13.40 3.80
CA HIS A 7 -5.37 12.00 4.20
C HIS A 7 -4.50 11.08 3.35
N VAL A 8 -3.97 10.03 3.97
CA VAL A 8 -3.11 9.04 3.33
C VAL A 8 -3.49 7.64 3.77
N MET A 9 -3.43 6.70 2.82
CA MET A 9 -3.51 5.27 3.11
C MET A 9 -2.11 4.66 2.98
N TYR A 10 -1.65 3.99 4.04
CA TYR A 10 -0.42 3.22 4.00
C TYR A 10 -0.71 1.76 3.66
N LEU A 11 0.09 1.22 2.74
CA LEU A 11 0.13 -0.19 2.39
C LEU A 11 1.48 -0.76 2.83
N ILE A 12 1.48 -1.83 3.60
CA ILE A 12 2.70 -2.56 3.99
C ILE A 12 2.72 -3.87 3.20
N LEU A 13 3.66 -3.99 2.27
CA LEU A 13 3.80 -5.14 1.38
C LEU A 13 5.03 -5.97 1.72
N ARG A 14 4.88 -7.29 1.64
CA ARG A 14 6.00 -8.23 1.72
C ARG A 14 6.87 -8.15 0.46
N ARG A 15 8.15 -7.84 0.63
CA ARG A 15 9.15 -7.76 -0.46
C ARG A 15 9.62 -9.15 -0.90
N ASP A 16 9.61 -10.12 0.02
CA ASP A 16 9.99 -11.51 -0.26
C ASP A 16 9.04 -12.21 -1.23
N LEU A 17 7.82 -11.70 -1.43
CA LEU A 17 6.92 -12.17 -2.50
C LEU A 17 7.62 -12.11 -3.86
N THR A 18 8.26 -10.99 -4.18
CA THR A 18 8.99 -10.84 -5.45
C THR A 18 10.39 -11.43 -5.36
N THR A 19 11.14 -11.13 -4.30
CA THR A 19 12.58 -11.44 -4.25
C THR A 19 12.88 -12.91 -3.96
N ALA A 20 12.09 -13.57 -3.11
CA ALA A 20 12.32 -14.96 -2.70
C ALA A 20 11.29 -15.92 -3.31
N LEU A 21 10.01 -15.53 -3.33
CA LEU A 21 8.90 -16.37 -3.78
C LEU A 21 8.59 -16.21 -5.28
N GLN A 22 9.29 -15.28 -5.97
CA GLN A 22 9.22 -15.09 -7.43
C GLN A 22 7.82 -14.78 -7.96
N TRP A 23 7.00 -14.08 -7.17
CA TRP A 23 5.71 -13.61 -7.60
C TRP A 23 5.87 -12.57 -8.71
N PRO A 24 5.08 -12.65 -9.79
CA PRO A 24 5.11 -11.61 -10.81
C PRO A 24 4.63 -10.29 -10.20
N LEU A 25 5.23 -9.17 -10.60
CA LEU A 25 4.90 -7.84 -10.09
C LEU A 25 3.39 -7.55 -10.17
N GLY A 26 2.74 -7.95 -11.27
CA GLY A 26 1.29 -7.82 -11.43
C GLY A 26 0.49 -8.51 -10.32
N ALA A 27 0.88 -9.71 -9.89
CA ALA A 27 0.21 -10.39 -8.78
C ALA A 27 0.37 -9.61 -7.47
N VAL A 28 1.58 -9.12 -7.18
CA VAL A 28 1.83 -8.30 -5.98
C VAL A 28 1.01 -7.01 -5.98
N CYS A 29 0.92 -6.33 -7.13
CA CYS A 29 0.06 -5.14 -7.31
C CYS A 29 -1.42 -5.47 -7.05
N THR A 30 -1.91 -6.61 -7.54
CA THR A 30 -3.28 -7.06 -7.29
C THR A 30 -3.54 -7.26 -5.80
N GLN A 31 -2.60 -7.86 -5.06
CA GLN A 31 -2.73 -8.03 -3.61
C GLN A 31 -2.78 -6.69 -2.86
N ALA A 32 -1.96 -5.72 -3.28
CA ALA A 32 -2.00 -4.37 -2.73
C ALA A 32 -3.35 -3.69 -3.00
N ALA A 33 -3.89 -3.84 -4.21
CA ALA A 33 -5.20 -3.31 -4.61
C ALA A 33 -6.35 -3.97 -3.83
N HIS A 34 -6.32 -5.29 -3.65
CA HIS A 34 -7.30 -6.01 -2.84
C HIS A 34 -7.31 -5.52 -1.38
N ALA A 35 -6.13 -5.39 -0.77
CA ALA A 35 -5.99 -4.87 0.58
C ALA A 35 -6.56 -3.44 0.71
N ALA A 36 -6.22 -2.55 -0.23
CA ALA A 36 -6.69 -1.17 -0.23
C ALA A 36 -8.22 -1.08 -0.36
N SER A 37 -8.80 -1.77 -1.35
CA SER A 37 -10.25 -1.79 -1.56
C SER A 37 -11.01 -2.37 -0.36
N ALA A 38 -10.48 -3.45 0.23
CA ALA A 38 -11.07 -4.05 1.42
C ALA A 38 -10.99 -3.11 2.64
N SER A 39 -9.89 -2.39 2.83
CA SER A 39 -9.75 -1.37 3.89
C SER A 39 -10.77 -0.25 3.72
N ILE A 40 -10.88 0.32 2.52
CA ILE A 40 -11.87 1.38 2.23
C ILE A 40 -13.29 0.89 2.52
N TRP A 41 -13.66 -0.31 2.07
CA TRP A 41 -15.00 -0.85 2.28
C TRP A 41 -15.32 -1.12 3.76
N LEU A 42 -14.35 -1.70 4.48
CA LEU A 42 -14.49 -2.04 5.89
C LEU A 42 -14.71 -0.79 6.74
N PHE A 43 -14.01 0.30 6.41
CA PHE A 43 -14.05 1.57 7.14
C PHE A 43 -14.80 2.68 6.40
N ARG A 44 -15.70 2.35 5.47
CA ARG A 44 -16.39 3.31 4.58
C ARG A 44 -17.19 4.39 5.30
N ASP A 45 -17.67 4.08 6.51
CA ASP A 45 -18.49 4.98 7.33
C ASP A 45 -17.62 5.82 8.31
N ASP A 46 -16.31 5.59 8.35
CA ASP A 46 -15.38 6.36 9.18
C ASP A 46 -15.16 7.78 8.58
N PRO A 47 -15.15 8.85 9.40
CA PRO A 47 -14.96 10.21 8.92
C PRO A 47 -13.68 10.42 8.11
N ASN A 48 -12.58 9.72 8.45
CA ASN A 48 -11.33 9.84 7.71
C ASN A 48 -11.41 9.13 6.35
N THR A 49 -12.08 7.99 6.27
CA THR A 49 -12.31 7.32 4.99
C THR A 49 -13.21 8.15 4.10
N ILE A 50 -14.30 8.72 4.63
CA ILE A 50 -15.20 9.61 3.89
C ILE A 50 -14.42 10.80 3.33
N ALA A 51 -13.64 11.49 4.17
CA ALA A 51 -12.82 12.62 3.74
C ALA A 51 -11.78 12.21 2.68
N TYR A 52 -11.13 11.06 2.85
CA TYR A 52 -10.18 10.52 1.88
C TYR A 52 -10.82 10.19 0.52
N THR A 53 -12.05 9.70 0.51
CA THR A 53 -12.79 9.35 -0.72
C THR A 53 -13.61 10.48 -1.31
N ALA A 54 -13.62 11.67 -0.69
CA ALA A 54 -14.37 12.82 -1.18
C ALA A 54 -13.81 13.40 -2.49
N ASP A 55 -12.51 13.18 -2.73
CA ASP A 55 -11.81 13.56 -3.95
C ASP A 55 -11.00 12.35 -4.46
N LEU A 56 -11.63 11.56 -5.32
CA LEU A 56 -11.05 10.30 -5.81
C LEU A 56 -9.82 10.51 -6.72
N ASP A 57 -9.72 11.67 -7.37
CA ASP A 57 -8.61 11.99 -8.27
C ASP A 57 -7.34 12.38 -7.52
N HIS A 58 -7.46 12.78 -6.24
CA HIS A 58 -6.34 13.18 -5.39
C HIS A 58 -6.07 12.23 -4.21
N MET A 59 -6.54 10.98 -4.29
CA MET A 59 -6.24 9.95 -3.30
C MET A 59 -4.74 9.65 -3.20
N HIS A 60 -4.18 9.78 -2.00
CA HIS A 60 -2.78 9.46 -1.76
C HIS A 60 -2.59 8.08 -1.12
N LYS A 61 -1.72 7.24 -1.68
CA LYS A 61 -1.32 5.95 -1.10
C LYS A 61 0.21 5.89 -1.00
N VAL A 62 0.70 5.37 0.12
CA VAL A 62 2.14 5.15 0.33
C VAL A 62 2.38 3.68 0.61
N THR A 63 3.26 3.08 -0.19
CA THR A 63 3.67 1.69 -0.01
C THR A 63 4.98 1.63 0.77
N LEU A 64 5.02 0.78 1.80
CA LEU A 64 6.18 0.43 2.60
C LEU A 64 6.47 -1.06 2.44
N GLY A 65 7.75 -1.44 2.52
CA GLY A 65 8.19 -2.84 2.41
C GLY A 65 8.53 -3.46 3.76
N VAL A 66 8.24 -4.77 3.90
CA VAL A 66 8.79 -5.64 4.96
C VAL A 66 9.43 -6.87 4.33
N ASP A 67 10.41 -7.45 4.99
CA ASP A 67 11.29 -8.48 4.39
C ASP A 67 10.77 -9.91 4.50
N SER A 68 9.76 -10.18 5.32
CA SER A 68 9.27 -11.54 5.54
C SER A 68 7.85 -11.58 6.10
N GLU A 69 7.29 -12.78 6.18
CA GLU A 69 6.04 -13.03 6.89
C GLU A 69 6.13 -12.68 8.39
N GLU A 70 7.27 -12.96 9.02
CA GLU A 70 7.48 -12.66 10.43
C GLU A 70 7.43 -11.15 10.69
N GLU A 71 8.07 -10.36 9.82
CA GLU A 71 8.10 -8.91 9.94
C GLU A 71 6.72 -8.28 9.70
N ILE A 72 5.93 -8.77 8.73
CA ILE A 72 4.57 -8.24 8.53
C ILE A 72 3.66 -8.52 9.74
N ARG A 73 3.82 -9.68 10.40
CA ARG A 73 3.07 -10.01 11.64
C ARG A 73 3.51 -9.17 12.84
N LYS A 74 4.80 -8.84 12.93
CA LYS A 74 5.29 -7.87 13.93
C LYS A 74 4.70 -6.48 13.71
N VAL A 75 4.58 -6.04 12.44
CA VAL A 75 3.91 -4.78 12.09
C VAL A 75 2.44 -4.82 12.49
N GLU A 76 1.70 -5.87 12.13
CA GLU A 76 0.30 -6.07 12.54
C GLU A 76 0.13 -5.94 14.06
N SER A 77 0.96 -6.66 14.84
CA SER A 77 0.91 -6.63 16.31
C SER A 77 1.07 -5.22 16.87
N LYS A 78 2.00 -4.43 16.31
CA LYS A 78 2.22 -3.02 16.71
C LYS A 78 1.04 -2.13 16.33
N LEU A 79 0.42 -2.36 15.18
CA LEU A 79 -0.77 -1.61 14.75
C LEU A 79 -1.94 -1.87 15.71
N VAL A 80 -2.14 -3.13 16.11
CA VAL A 80 -3.15 -3.53 17.12
C VAL A 80 -2.87 -2.86 18.47
N GLU A 81 -1.64 -2.92 18.97
CA GLU A 81 -1.24 -2.30 20.24
C GLU A 81 -1.52 -0.79 20.26
N ARG A 82 -1.25 -0.13 19.12
CA ARG A 82 -1.45 1.32 18.93
C ARG A 82 -2.88 1.69 18.55
N LYS A 83 -3.79 0.72 18.43
CA LYS A 83 -5.20 0.90 18.04
C LYS A 83 -5.34 1.61 16.70
N ILE A 84 -4.49 1.25 15.74
CA ILE A 84 -4.58 1.74 14.37
C ILE A 84 -5.40 0.76 13.57
N ASP A 85 -6.58 1.21 13.12
CA ASP A 85 -7.46 0.42 12.26
C ASP A 85 -6.77 0.09 10.93
N HIS A 86 -6.81 -1.19 10.57
CA HIS A 86 -6.19 -1.72 9.36
C HIS A 86 -6.88 -3.00 8.89
N LYS A 87 -6.63 -3.37 7.63
CA LYS A 87 -7.01 -4.64 7.02
C LYS A 87 -5.76 -5.42 6.66
N VAL A 88 -5.62 -6.63 7.21
CA VAL A 88 -4.62 -7.60 6.74
C VAL A 88 -5.19 -8.39 5.57
N TRP A 89 -4.54 -8.36 4.42
CA TRP A 89 -4.88 -9.19 3.27
C TRP A 89 -4.10 -10.50 3.31
N ILE A 90 -4.84 -11.60 3.24
CA ILE A 90 -4.33 -12.97 3.31
C ILE A 90 -4.55 -13.60 1.94
N GLU A 91 -3.50 -14.18 1.38
CA GLU A 91 -3.55 -14.97 0.14
C GLU A 91 -2.99 -16.35 0.45
N ASP A 92 -3.67 -17.44 0.05
CA ASP A 92 -3.26 -18.82 0.29
C ASP A 92 -2.83 -19.13 1.75
N GLY A 93 -3.46 -18.46 2.71
CA GLY A 93 -3.25 -18.68 4.15
C GLY A 93 -2.12 -17.86 4.79
N PHE A 94 -1.41 -17.01 4.05
CA PHE A 94 -0.37 -16.14 4.60
C PHE A 94 -0.65 -14.65 4.36
N PRO A 95 -0.24 -13.76 5.30
CA PRO A 95 -0.36 -12.32 5.11
C PRO A 95 0.59 -11.86 4.01
N VAL A 96 0.05 -11.08 3.06
CA VAL A 96 0.81 -10.54 1.92
C VAL A 96 0.84 -9.01 1.91
N CYS A 97 -0.20 -8.37 2.43
CA CYS A 97 -0.33 -6.92 2.48
C CYS A 97 -1.12 -6.51 3.73
N ILE A 98 -0.75 -5.38 4.34
CA ILE A 98 -1.61 -4.68 5.31
C ILE A 98 -1.99 -3.33 4.71
N ALA A 99 -3.28 -3.01 4.67
CA ALA A 99 -3.76 -1.69 4.31
C ALA A 99 -4.33 -1.00 5.54
N LEU A 100 -3.78 0.14 5.93
CA LEU A 100 -4.37 0.95 7.00
C LEU A 100 -5.68 1.57 6.52
N LYS A 101 -6.57 1.88 7.47
CA LYS A 101 -7.62 2.88 7.23
C LYS A 101 -6.95 4.19 6.80
N PRO A 102 -7.56 5.01 5.94
CA PRO A 102 -7.04 6.36 5.69
C PRO A 102 -6.96 7.17 7.00
N TYR A 103 -5.87 7.91 7.18
CA TYR A 103 -5.68 8.83 8.31
C TYR A 103 -5.12 10.17 7.83
N PRO A 104 -5.33 11.26 8.59
CA PRO A 104 -4.52 12.46 8.45
C PRO A 104 -3.03 12.11 8.53
N LYS A 105 -2.23 12.61 7.59
CA LYS A 105 -0.80 12.27 7.47
C LYS A 105 -0.02 12.47 8.78
N ASP A 106 -0.35 13.51 9.54
CA ASP A 106 0.33 13.85 10.78
C ASP A 106 0.02 12.89 11.94
N GLU A 107 -1.13 12.23 11.91
CA GLU A 107 -1.57 11.29 12.95
C GLU A 107 -0.82 9.95 12.87
N VAL A 108 -0.62 9.46 11.64
CA VAL A 108 -0.12 8.09 11.43
C VAL A 108 1.40 8.03 11.25
N LYS A 109 2.05 9.15 10.89
CA LYS A 109 3.50 9.23 10.65
C LYS A 109 4.32 8.78 11.85
N ASN A 110 3.93 9.19 13.06
CA ASN A 110 4.64 8.83 14.29
C ASN A 110 4.44 7.35 14.68
N ALA A 111 3.29 6.78 14.33
CA ALA A 111 2.99 5.40 14.70
C ALA A 111 3.69 4.37 13.81
N LEU A 112 3.89 4.68 12.53
CA LEU A 112 4.58 3.80 11.59
C LEU A 112 6.11 3.92 11.66
N LEU A 113 6.66 5.11 11.92
CA LEU A 113 8.12 5.36 11.86
C LEU A 113 8.88 5.12 13.17
N SER A 114 8.20 4.78 14.28
CA SER A 114 8.82 4.68 15.61
C SER A 114 9.30 3.27 16.00
N GLY A 115 9.46 2.34 15.06
CA GLY A 115 9.95 1.00 15.36
C GLY A 115 10.87 0.45 14.28
N ASN A 116 11.94 -0.23 14.71
CA ASN A 116 13.03 -0.86 13.92
C ASN A 116 12.61 -1.91 12.85
N ALA A 117 11.36 -1.93 12.39
CA ALA A 117 11.05 -2.59 11.12
C ALA A 117 11.64 -1.69 10.04
N THR A 118 12.48 -2.22 9.16
CA THR A 118 13.06 -1.50 8.03
C THR A 118 11.97 -1.19 7.00
N LEU A 119 11.03 -0.31 7.37
CA LEU A 119 9.96 0.21 6.53
C LEU A 119 10.59 1.18 5.54
N THR A 120 11.21 0.63 4.51
CA THR A 120 11.73 1.40 3.40
C THR A 120 10.62 1.58 2.39
N GLN A 121 10.47 2.79 1.86
CA GLN A 121 9.79 2.95 0.58
C GLN A 121 10.52 2.08 -0.46
N PRO A 122 9.79 1.42 -1.37
CA PRO A 122 10.44 0.68 -2.44
C PRO A 122 11.34 1.65 -3.22
N HIS A 123 12.65 1.43 -3.17
CA HIS A 123 13.59 2.11 -4.05
C HIS A 123 13.35 1.57 -5.46
N VAL A 124 12.75 2.39 -6.32
CA VAL A 124 12.69 2.13 -7.77
C VAL A 124 14.05 2.52 -8.34
N PRO A 125 14.90 1.57 -8.81
CA PRO A 125 16.14 1.92 -9.48
C PRO A 125 15.80 2.72 -10.75
N GLY A 126 16.29 3.96 -10.83
CA GLY A 126 16.10 4.83 -12.00
C GLY A 126 15.00 5.91 -11.88
N PHE A 127 14.37 6.09 -10.71
CA PHE A 127 13.42 7.19 -10.52
C PHE A 127 14.06 8.36 -9.75
N SER A 128 14.21 9.52 -10.42
CA SER A 128 14.74 10.75 -9.80
C SER A 128 13.59 11.68 -9.37
N PRO A 129 13.58 12.23 -8.15
CA PRO A 129 12.50 13.13 -7.69
C PRO A 129 12.38 14.46 -8.46
N SER A 130 13.36 14.79 -9.30
CA SER A 130 13.41 16.04 -10.08
C SER A 130 12.50 16.06 -11.32
N GLU A 131 11.87 14.95 -11.69
CA GLU A 131 11.07 14.84 -12.92
C GLU A 131 9.56 15.03 -12.68
N VAL A 132 9.13 15.31 -11.45
CA VAL A 132 7.73 15.63 -11.14
C VAL A 132 7.53 17.14 -11.31
N GLY A 133 7.52 17.59 -12.55
CA GLY A 133 7.25 18.98 -12.93
C GLY A 133 6.67 19.06 -14.33
N SER A 134 5.48 19.66 -14.44
CA SER A 134 4.70 19.96 -15.65
C SER A 134 4.23 18.77 -16.50
N GLU A 135 2.97 18.40 -16.26
CA GLU A 135 1.94 18.01 -17.22
C GLU A 135 2.34 17.98 -18.70
N GLU A 136 2.67 16.78 -19.23
CA GLU A 136 2.43 16.48 -20.64
C GLU A 136 2.14 14.99 -20.83
N ARG A 137 0.99 14.71 -21.46
CA ARG A 137 0.51 13.39 -21.87
C ARG A 137 1.60 12.62 -22.63
N ARG A 138 2.00 11.46 -22.11
CA ARG A 138 2.47 10.34 -22.94
C ARG A 138 1.72 9.08 -22.56
N SER A 139 0.64 8.83 -23.32
CA SER A 139 0.30 7.48 -23.75
C SER A 139 1.56 6.91 -24.40
N ASP A 140 2.09 5.82 -23.84
CA ASP A 140 2.92 4.80 -24.49
C ASP A 140 3.92 4.23 -23.49
N TYR A 141 3.44 3.36 -22.61
CA TYR A 141 4.27 2.29 -22.03
C TYR A 141 3.41 1.08 -21.69
N CYS A 142 3.00 0.35 -22.73
CA CYS A 142 2.61 -1.05 -22.60
C CYS A 142 3.68 -1.87 -23.32
N PRO A 143 4.65 -2.48 -22.61
CA PRO A 143 5.49 -3.49 -23.23
C PRO A 143 4.56 -4.66 -23.58
N SER A 144 4.35 -4.85 -24.87
CA SER A 144 3.64 -5.96 -25.48
C SER A 144 4.30 -7.29 -25.12
N GLY A 145 3.93 -7.82 -23.95
CA GLY A 145 4.42 -9.11 -23.46
C GLY A 145 3.70 -9.64 -22.21
N PHE A 146 2.78 -8.90 -21.59
CA PHE A 146 2.20 -9.25 -20.29
C PHE A 146 0.85 -9.99 -20.33
N LEU A 147 0.25 -10.20 -21.51
CA LEU A 147 -0.97 -11.00 -21.68
C LEU A 147 -0.64 -12.33 -22.35
N GLY A 148 -0.15 -13.31 -21.59
CA GLY A 148 0.17 -14.59 -22.20
C GLY A 148 0.68 -15.68 -21.28
N ARG A 149 0.24 -15.75 -20.01
CA ARG A 149 0.31 -16.96 -19.15
C ARG A 149 -0.15 -16.61 -17.73
N GLN A 150 -1.45 -16.68 -17.46
CA GLN A 150 -2.06 -17.11 -16.20
C GLN A 150 -3.57 -16.88 -16.21
N ILE A 151 -4.26 -17.56 -17.14
CA ILE A 151 -5.65 -17.97 -16.93
C ILE A 151 -5.68 -19.45 -17.27
N ARG A 152 -5.17 -20.30 -16.36
CA ARG A 152 -5.49 -21.73 -16.26
C ARG A 152 -5.05 -22.28 -14.90
N ARG A 153 -6.04 -22.71 -14.12
CA ARG A 153 -6.01 -23.61 -12.94
C ARG A 153 -5.51 -22.92 -11.65
N ARG A 154 -6.22 -22.92 -10.52
CA ARG A 154 -7.39 -23.69 -10.05
C ARG A 154 -8.43 -22.77 -9.42
#